data_AF-A0AA42YFM7-F1
#
_entry.id   AF-A0AA42YFM7-F1
#
_cell.length_a   1.000
_cell.length_b   1.000
_cell.length_c   1.000
_cell.angle_alpha   90.00
_cell.angle_beta   90.00
_cell.angle_gamma   90.00
#
_symmetry.space_group_name_H-M   'P 1'
#
loop_
_entity.id
_entity.type
_entity.pdbx_description
1 polymer ?
#
loop_
_entity_poly.entity_id
_entity_poly.type
_entity_poly.pdbx_seq_one_letter_code
_entity_poly.pdbx_strand_id
1 'polypeptide(L)'
;MATKTISLHLDAYEKLRAARRRPSESFSQVILRARWPEESITAAELARRYRERGGFLAAEDLDRIDELKGADVPPADKWGPS
;
A
#
# COMPACT_ATOMS: atom_id res chain seq x y z
N MET A 1 3.92 20.27 17.57
CA MET A 1 4.22 19.61 16.29
C MET A 1 5.68 19.88 15.96
N ALA A 2 6.43 18.87 15.54
CA ALA A 2 7.78 19.08 15.03
C ALA A 2 7.68 19.68 13.61
N THR A 3 8.36 20.81 13.38
CA THR A 3 8.42 21.46 12.07
C THR A 3 9.80 21.21 11.47
N LYS A 4 9.84 20.85 10.18
CA LYS A 4 11.08 20.81 9.40
C LYS A 4 10.95 21.76 8.22
N THR A 5 12.01 22.52 7.96
CA THR A 5 12.13 23.36 6.77
C THR A 5 12.80 22.55 5.67
N ILE A 6 12.20 22.55 4.48
CA ILE A 6 12.74 21.89 3.29
C ILE A 6 12.90 22.90 2.17
N SER A 7 13.90 22.71 1.33
CA SER A 7 13.98 23.40 0.04
C SER A 7 13.24 22.57 -1.00
N LEU A 8 12.50 23.23 -1.88
CA LEU A 8 11.74 22.59 -2.96
C LEU A 8 11.98 23.36 -4.27
N HIS A 9 12.06 22.64 -5.38
CA HIS A 9 12.05 23.30 -6.69
C HIS A 9 10.76 24.11 -6.88
N LEU A 10 10.89 25.28 -7.51
CA LEU A 10 9.77 26.22 -7.66
C LEU A 10 8.60 25.60 -8.44
N ASP A 11 8.88 24.82 -9.46
CA ASP A 11 7.87 24.13 -10.27
C ASP A 11 7.08 23.09 -9.45
N ALA A 12 7.76 22.35 -8.57
CA ALA A 12 7.12 21.42 -7.65
C ALA A 12 6.25 22.15 -6.61
N TYR A 13 6.72 23.29 -6.10
CA TYR A 13 5.92 24.15 -5.22
C TYR A 13 4.63 24.62 -5.90
N GLU A 14 4.72 25.15 -7.12
CA GLU A 14 3.55 25.65 -7.85
C GLU A 14 2.55 24.52 -8.18
N LYS A 15 3.02 23.31 -8.54
CA LYS A 15 2.16 22.14 -8.74
C LYS A 15 1.38 21.79 -7.48
N LEU A 16 2.05 21.74 -6.33
CA LEU A 16 1.39 21.46 -5.05
C LEU A 16 0.43 22.59 -4.66
N ARG A 17 0.82 23.84 -4.88
CA ARG A 17 -0.04 25.01 -4.63
C ARG A 17 -1.32 24.98 -5.47
N ALA A 18 -1.21 24.64 -6.75
CA ALA A 18 -2.35 24.50 -7.66
C ALA A 18 -3.24 23.29 -7.31
N ALA A 19 -2.68 22.24 -6.69
CA ALA A 19 -3.41 21.06 -6.26
C ALA A 19 -4.26 21.27 -4.99
N ARG A 20 -4.22 22.47 -4.37
CA ARG A 20 -5.09 22.84 -3.24
C ARG A 20 -6.55 22.87 -3.68
N ARG A 21 -7.39 22.15 -2.95
CA ARG A 21 -8.85 22.08 -3.21
C ARG A 21 -9.63 23.16 -2.48
N ARG A 22 -9.12 23.65 -1.35
CA ARG A 22 -9.79 24.66 -0.50
C ARG A 22 -8.79 25.70 0.00
N PRO A 23 -9.20 26.97 0.18
CA PRO A 23 -8.33 28.01 0.71
C PRO A 23 -7.79 27.75 2.12
N SER A 24 -8.46 26.89 2.90
CA SER A 24 -8.04 26.49 4.25
C SER A 24 -7.16 25.23 4.29
N GLU A 25 -6.96 24.54 3.17
CA GLU A 25 -6.12 23.33 3.12
C GLU A 25 -4.65 23.72 3.34
N SER A 26 -4.01 23.10 4.34
CA SER A 26 -2.60 23.33 4.62
C SER A 26 -1.72 22.62 3.59
N PHE A 27 -0.49 23.11 3.40
CA PHE A 27 0.46 22.49 2.48
C PHE A 27 0.75 21.02 2.85
N SER A 28 0.83 20.72 4.14
CA SER A 28 0.99 19.34 4.64
C SER A 28 -0.18 18.44 4.24
N GLN A 29 -1.43 18.94 4.27
CA GLN A 29 -2.60 18.17 3.84
C GLN A 29 -2.56 17.87 2.33
N VAL A 30 -2.08 18.83 1.52
CA VAL A 30 -1.90 18.61 0.08
C VAL A 30 -0.89 17.50 -0.18
N ILE A 31 0.29 17.56 0.47
CA ILE A 31 1.34 16.55 0.32
C ILE A 31 0.81 15.18 0.75
N LEU A 32 0.18 15.07 1.90
CA LEU A 32 -0.32 13.79 2.42
C LEU A 32 -1.39 13.14 1.52
N ARG A 33 -2.16 13.94 0.78
CA ARG A 33 -3.20 13.45 -0.14
C ARG A 33 -2.66 13.17 -1.55
N ALA A 34 -1.54 13.77 -1.94
CA ALA A 34 -1.01 13.58 -3.27
C ALA A 34 -0.84 12.07 -3.55
N ARG A 35 -1.17 11.66 -4.78
CA ARG A 35 -0.94 10.31 -5.25
C ARG A 35 0.10 10.41 -6.33
N TRP A 36 1.22 9.76 -6.10
CA TRP A 36 2.24 9.55 -7.10
C TRP A 36 1.83 8.28 -7.84
N PRO A 37 1.77 8.29 -9.18
CA PRO A 37 1.52 7.06 -9.90
C PRO A 37 2.57 6.05 -9.47
N GLU A 38 2.13 4.90 -8.95
CA GLU A 38 3.04 3.79 -8.71
C GLU A 38 3.60 3.41 -10.08
N GLU A 39 4.93 3.44 -10.20
CA GLU A 39 5.57 2.84 -11.36
C GLU A 39 5.25 1.36 -11.33
N SER A 40 4.40 0.92 -12.28
CA SER A 40 4.13 -0.49 -12.45
C SER A 40 5.43 -1.20 -12.77
N ILE A 41 5.76 -2.23 -12.01
CA ILE A 41 6.89 -3.09 -12.33
C ILE A 41 6.48 -4.12 -13.38
N THR A 42 7.43 -4.50 -14.23
CA THR A 42 7.22 -5.62 -15.15
C THR A 42 7.12 -6.93 -14.38
N ALA A 43 6.50 -7.95 -14.97
CA ALA A 43 6.48 -9.30 -14.38
C ALA A 43 7.89 -9.84 -14.12
N ALA A 44 8.87 -9.50 -14.98
CA ALA A 44 10.26 -9.87 -14.80
C ALA A 44 10.90 -9.20 -13.56
N GLU A 45 10.63 -7.91 -13.35
CA GLU A 45 11.09 -7.17 -12.18
C GLU A 45 10.43 -7.70 -10.90
N LEU A 46 9.14 -8.04 -10.94
CA LEU A 46 8.45 -8.70 -9.83
C LEU A 46 9.10 -10.05 -9.47
N ALA A 47 9.36 -10.90 -10.47
CA ALA A 47 10.00 -12.20 -10.27
C ALA A 47 11.43 -12.09 -9.72
N ARG A 48 12.17 -11.05 -10.13
CA ARG A 48 13.49 -10.73 -9.56
C ARG A 48 13.38 -10.38 -8.07
N ARG A 49 12.46 -9.48 -7.71
CA ARG A 49 12.26 -9.06 -6.32
C ARG A 49 11.88 -10.22 -5.39
N TYR A 50 11.03 -11.15 -5.84
CA TYR A 50 10.70 -12.33 -5.03
C TYR A 50 11.92 -13.23 -4.78
N ARG A 51 12.79 -13.39 -5.77
CA ARG A 51 14.02 -14.17 -5.62
C ARG A 51 15.04 -13.50 -4.70
N GLU A 52 15.19 -12.18 -4.81
CA GLU A 52 16.14 -11.41 -3.99
C GLU A 52 15.68 -11.27 -2.53
N ARG A 53 14.37 -11.09 -2.30
CA ARG A 53 13.80 -10.81 -0.97
C ARG A 53 13.51 -12.07 -0.15
N GLY A 54 13.33 -13.22 -0.81
CA GLY A 54 12.94 -14.47 -0.17
C GLY A 54 11.45 -14.52 0.21
N GLY A 55 11.03 -15.66 0.79
CA GLY A 55 9.68 -15.84 1.32
C GLY A 55 9.42 -14.92 2.51
N PHE A 56 8.23 -14.32 2.57
CA PHE A 56 7.82 -13.40 3.64
C PHE A 56 7.46 -14.08 4.97
N LEU A 57 7.31 -15.40 4.95
CA LEU A 57 6.79 -16.20 6.04
C LEU A 57 7.90 -17.08 6.60
N ALA A 58 8.01 -17.11 7.93
CA ALA A 58 8.83 -18.08 8.62
C ALA A 58 8.20 -19.48 8.52
N ALA A 59 8.95 -20.53 8.83
CA ALA A 59 8.41 -21.89 8.80
C ALA A 59 7.20 -22.03 9.73
N GLU A 60 7.25 -21.39 10.89
CA GLU A 60 6.19 -21.38 11.89
C GLU A 60 4.91 -20.67 11.38
N ASP A 61 5.05 -19.70 10.49
CA ASP A 61 3.90 -19.05 9.85
C ASP A 61 3.23 -20.00 8.85
N LEU A 62 4.01 -20.83 8.15
CA LEU A 62 3.49 -21.84 7.23
C LEU A 62 2.76 -22.95 7.98
N ASP A 63 3.35 -23.44 9.08
CA ASP A 63 2.71 -24.46 9.93
C ASP A 63 1.36 -23.96 10.46
N ARG A 64 1.30 -22.71 10.91
CA ARG A 64 0.03 -22.08 11.36
C ARG A 64 -0.99 -21.98 10.23
N ILE A 65 -0.58 -21.67 9.01
CA ILE A 65 -1.49 -21.64 7.85
C ILE A 65 -2.04 -23.03 7.57
N ASP A 66 -1.20 -24.06 7.61
CA ASP A 66 -1.61 -25.44 7.35
C ASP A 66 -2.58 -25.94 8.44
N GLU A 67 -2.35 -25.63 9.71
CA GLU A 67 -3.30 -25.91 10.80
C GLU A 67 -4.66 -25.24 10.56
N LEU A 68 -4.67 -23.95 10.24
CA LEU A 68 -5.91 -23.20 9.99
C LEU A 68 -6.67 -23.73 8.78
N LYS A 69 -5.95 -24.08 7.71
CA LYS A 69 -6.56 -24.66 6.50
C LYS A 69 -7.06 -26.08 6.73
N GLY A 70 -6.39 -26.87 7.57
CA GLY A 70 -6.87 -28.20 7.96
C GLY A 70 -8.17 -28.16 8.76
N ALA A 71 -8.37 -27.09 9.54
CA ALA A 71 -9.59 -26.83 10.30
C ALA A 71 -10.67 -26.07 9.51
N ASP A 72 -10.39 -25.68 8.26
CA ASP A 72 -11.31 -24.89 7.43
C ASP A 72 -12.45 -25.78 6.91
N VAL A 73 -13.67 -25.49 7.35
CA VAL A 73 -14.88 -26.15 6.87
C VAL A 73 -15.60 -25.20 5.93
N PRO A 74 -16.20 -25.71 4.84
CA PRO A 74 -17.01 -24.88 3.96
C PRO A 74 -18.05 -24.10 4.77
N PRO A 75 -18.22 -22.80 4.51
CA PRO A 75 -19.25 -22.03 5.18
C PRO A 75 -20.62 -22.64 4.89
N ALA A 76 -21.55 -22.48 5.83
CA ALA A 76 -22.91 -22.98 5.67
C ALA A 76 -23.50 -22.55 4.32
N ASP A 77 -24.06 -23.52 3.59
CA ASP A 77 -24.65 -23.26 2.28
C ASP A 77 -25.88 -22.37 2.44
N LYS A 78 -25.71 -21.09 2.08
CA LYS A 78 -26.77 -20.09 2.11
C LYS A 78 -27.84 -20.28 1.03
N TRP A 79 -27.69 -21.28 0.16
CA TRP A 79 -28.59 -21.57 -0.96
C TRP A 79 -29.19 -22.98 -0.92
N GLY A 80 -28.94 -23.77 0.13
CA GLY A 80 -29.54 -25.09 0.31
C GLY A 80 -31.03 -25.03 0.65
N PRO A 81 -31.82 -26.10 0.36
CA PRO A 81 -33.24 -26.12 0.68
C PRO A 81 -33.44 -26.07 2.20
N SER A 82 -34.31 -25.16 2.65
CA SER A 82 -34.73 -24.97 4.04
C SER A 82 -35.60 -26.11 4.55
#